data_AF-A0A7W0UK99-F1
#
_entry.id   AF-A0A7W0UK99-F1
#
_cell.length_a   1.000
_cell.length_b   1.000
_cell.length_c   1.000
_cell.angle_alpha   90.00
_cell.angle_beta   90.00
_cell.angle_gamma   90.00
#
_symmetry.space_group_name_H-M   'P 1'
#
loop_
_entity.id
_entity.type
_entity.pdbx_description
1 polymer ?
#
loop_
_entity_poly.entity_id
_entity_poly.type
_entity_poly.pdbx_seq_one_letter_code
_entity_poly.pdbx_strand_id
1 'polypeptide(L)'
;MNRISLERYLLGLDEVPRGWPAEALKAQAVAARTYLLWTLDQPPAGASARYGFDICASTECQVFSGADVVAEPDGPAWARAVEGTAGQAVLYGGSPILARYHSTSGGRTFANERGFPGEPSYPYLRAVPSTTETGSSLYRWEVSIPLEHVGVMVRKAGWSKPSFGSLEGVTTPPTAPAFNPDVVFEHRRARVVRSADEFRTLAAKLAPKLWPRLYPSRAPTSSGRLPETLPSERYESETRSGTVVFRGRGWGHGVGLSQWGAYGLAQKGFGYAEILAHYYPGTKLGAADTNQPIDVGLAWGRRLAMVEGNFRVTDGRGRTIGSSVGGAWT
;
A
#
# COMPACT_ATOMS: atom_id res chain seq x y z
N MET A 1 8.57 17.26 -10.78
CA MET A 1 9.01 15.88 -11.10
C MET A 1 10.50 15.77 -10.85
N ASN A 2 11.02 14.57 -10.61
CA ASN A 2 12.44 14.31 -10.44
C ASN A 2 12.89 13.29 -11.48
N ARG A 3 13.77 13.69 -12.39
CA ARG A 3 14.27 12.83 -13.46
C ARG A 3 15.53 12.09 -13.02
N ILE A 4 15.44 10.77 -12.86
CA ILE A 4 16.52 9.95 -12.31
C ILE A 4 16.62 8.61 -13.06
N SER A 5 17.78 7.95 -12.98
CA SER A 5 17.89 6.56 -13.46
C SER A 5 17.04 5.64 -12.60
N LEU A 6 16.53 4.56 -13.18
CA LEU A 6 15.74 3.55 -12.47
C LEU A 6 16.43 3.04 -11.19
N GLU A 7 17.72 2.70 -11.24
CA GLU A 7 18.43 2.16 -10.06
C GLU A 7 18.55 3.20 -8.93
N ARG A 8 18.75 4.49 -9.26
CA ARG A 8 18.71 5.58 -8.27
C ARG A 8 17.33 5.79 -7.68
N TYR A 9 16.27 5.54 -8.46
CA TYR A 9 14.91 5.57 -7.93
C TYR A 9 14.70 4.48 -6.87
N LEU A 10 15.16 3.26 -7.13
CA LEU A 10 15.05 2.16 -6.17
C LEU A 10 15.81 2.44 -4.87
N LEU A 11 16.97 3.09 -4.92
CA LEU A 11 17.69 3.52 -3.72
C LEU A 11 16.88 4.46 -2.83
N GLY A 12 15.94 5.23 -3.40
CA GLY A 12 15.09 6.15 -2.66
C GLY A 12 13.75 5.58 -2.20
N LEU A 13 13.51 4.27 -2.36
CA LEU A 13 12.28 3.63 -1.88
C LEU A 13 12.34 3.36 -0.37
N ASP A 14 11.21 3.60 0.29
CA ASP A 14 11.06 3.47 1.75
C ASP A 14 9.85 2.57 2.09
N GLU A 15 9.83 1.39 1.45
CA GLU A 15 8.70 0.44 1.49
C GLU A 15 8.74 -0.52 2.67
N VAL A 16 9.94 -0.93 3.09
CA VAL A 16 10.17 -1.90 4.15
C VAL A 16 11.26 -1.41 5.11
N PRO A 17 11.21 -1.77 6.41
CA PRO A 17 12.29 -1.42 7.33
C PRO A 17 13.64 -1.93 6.85
N ARG A 18 14.64 -1.05 6.73
CA ARG A 18 15.92 -1.37 6.07
C ARG A 18 16.81 -2.28 6.92
N GLY A 19 16.50 -2.45 8.21
CA GLY A 19 17.10 -3.45 9.09
C GLY A 19 16.58 -4.89 8.90
N TRP A 20 15.71 -5.16 7.92
CA TRP A 20 15.21 -6.50 7.64
C TRP A 20 16.28 -7.44 7.04
N PRO A 21 16.05 -8.77 7.07
CA PRO A 21 16.97 -9.74 6.47
C PRO A 21 17.29 -9.42 5.00
N ALA A 22 18.54 -9.61 4.60
CA ALA A 22 19.03 -9.24 3.28
C ALA A 22 18.19 -9.85 2.13
N GLU A 23 17.75 -11.09 2.27
CA GLU A 23 16.95 -11.77 1.24
C GLU A 23 15.54 -11.19 1.10
N ALA A 24 14.96 -10.64 2.18
CA ALA A 24 13.70 -9.90 2.11
C ALA A 24 13.88 -8.54 1.42
N LEU A 25 14.98 -7.83 1.71
CA LEU A 25 15.31 -6.56 1.04
C LEU A 25 15.55 -6.78 -0.46
N LYS A 26 16.28 -7.82 -0.85
CA LYS A 26 16.49 -8.20 -2.26
C LYS A 26 15.19 -8.52 -2.96
N ALA A 27 14.30 -9.30 -2.33
CA ALA A 27 12.99 -9.61 -2.89
C ALA A 27 12.16 -8.33 -3.11
N GLN A 28 12.16 -7.41 -2.15
CA GLN A 28 11.50 -6.11 -2.29
C GLN A 28 12.10 -5.27 -3.43
N ALA A 29 13.43 -5.19 -3.53
CA ALA A 29 14.11 -4.42 -4.58
C ALA A 29 13.76 -4.94 -5.99
N VAL A 30 13.78 -6.26 -6.18
CA VAL A 30 13.43 -6.89 -7.47
C VAL A 30 11.94 -6.72 -7.79
N ALA A 31 11.04 -6.92 -6.82
CA ALA A 31 9.61 -6.70 -7.02
C ALA A 31 9.32 -5.22 -7.39
N ALA A 32 9.95 -4.28 -6.69
CA ALA A 32 9.81 -2.85 -6.96
C ALA A 32 10.34 -2.45 -8.35
N ARG A 33 11.52 -2.96 -8.73
CA ARG A 33 12.08 -2.80 -10.08
C ARG A 33 11.13 -3.30 -11.15
N THR A 34 10.60 -4.49 -10.94
CA THR A 34 9.69 -5.16 -11.88
C THR A 34 8.39 -4.38 -12.04
N TYR A 35 7.81 -3.90 -10.93
CA TYR A 35 6.61 -3.08 -10.95
C TYR A 35 6.81 -1.81 -11.76
N LEU A 36 7.89 -1.07 -11.49
CA LEU A 36 8.22 0.13 -12.25
C LEU A 36 8.40 -0.15 -13.73
N LEU A 37 9.14 -1.19 -14.11
CA LEU A 37 9.32 -1.57 -15.51
C LEU A 37 8.00 -1.90 -16.20
N TRP A 38 7.12 -2.64 -15.52
CA TRP A 38 5.77 -2.90 -16.04
C TRP A 38 4.95 -1.62 -16.19
N THR A 39 5.03 -0.70 -15.22
CA THR A 39 4.35 0.60 -15.27
C THR A 39 4.80 1.45 -16.46
N LEU A 40 6.09 1.47 -16.77
CA LEU A 40 6.65 2.20 -17.92
C LEU A 40 6.16 1.65 -19.28
N ASP A 41 5.77 0.38 -19.33
CA ASP A 41 5.22 -0.27 -20.52
C ASP A 41 3.70 -0.02 -20.68
N GLN A 42 3.04 0.56 -19.67
CA GLN A 42 1.61 0.88 -19.74
C GLN A 42 1.36 2.30 -20.29
N PRO A 43 0.24 2.53 -20.99
CA PRO A 43 -0.21 3.89 -21.30
C PRO A 43 -0.37 4.70 -20.01
N PRO A 44 0.09 5.97 -19.97
CA PRO A 44 -0.13 6.84 -18.83
C PRO A 44 -1.62 6.93 -18.48
N ALA A 45 -1.93 6.90 -17.18
CA ALA A 45 -3.30 7.00 -16.67
C ALA A 45 -3.39 7.96 -15.47
N GLY A 46 -4.60 8.42 -15.16
CA GLY A 46 -4.86 9.24 -13.97
C GLY A 46 -3.97 10.48 -13.84
N ALA A 47 -3.29 10.62 -12.70
CA ALA A 47 -2.39 11.73 -12.45
C ALA A 47 -1.17 11.72 -13.38
N SER A 48 -0.63 10.55 -13.73
CA SER A 48 0.49 10.41 -14.67
C SER A 48 0.11 10.99 -16.04
N ALA A 49 -1.03 10.58 -16.61
CA ALA A 49 -1.53 11.14 -17.88
C ALA A 49 -1.78 12.65 -17.82
N ARG A 50 -2.29 13.15 -16.69
CA ARG A 50 -2.65 14.55 -16.52
C ARG A 50 -1.45 15.47 -16.31
N TYR A 51 -0.42 14.99 -15.62
CA TYR A 51 0.70 15.81 -15.14
C TYR A 51 2.06 15.44 -15.77
N GLY A 52 2.12 14.39 -16.59
CA GLY A 52 3.29 14.05 -17.42
C GLY A 52 4.47 13.47 -16.63
N PHE A 53 4.22 12.59 -15.67
CA PHE A 53 5.26 11.83 -14.97
C PHE A 53 5.01 10.32 -15.12
N ASP A 54 6.06 9.50 -14.96
CA ASP A 54 5.99 8.06 -15.19
C ASP A 54 5.42 7.31 -13.97
N ILE A 55 5.88 7.67 -12.77
CA ILE A 55 5.47 7.03 -11.52
C ILE A 55 5.33 8.05 -10.39
N CYS A 56 4.39 7.82 -9.49
CA CYS A 56 4.15 8.70 -8.34
C CYS A 56 4.98 8.28 -7.12
N ALA A 57 5.36 9.24 -6.27
CA ALA A 57 6.12 9.00 -5.03
C ALA A 57 5.25 8.61 -3.82
N SER A 58 4.00 8.22 -4.04
CA SER A 58 3.02 7.95 -2.97
C SER A 58 2.65 6.48 -2.89
N THR A 59 1.90 6.09 -1.86
CA THR A 59 1.36 4.73 -1.69
C THR A 59 0.42 4.28 -2.82
N GLU A 60 -0.01 5.19 -3.71
CA GLU A 60 -0.73 4.82 -4.94
C GLU A 60 0.17 4.08 -5.95
N CYS A 61 1.49 4.32 -5.89
CA CYS A 61 2.49 3.64 -6.72
C CYS A 61 3.50 2.92 -5.83
N GLN A 62 4.54 3.63 -5.39
CA GLN A 62 5.57 3.14 -4.47
C GLN A 62 6.02 4.30 -3.58
N VAL A 63 6.31 4.01 -2.31
CA VAL A 63 6.75 5.04 -1.36
C VAL A 63 8.18 5.44 -1.67
N PHE A 64 8.36 6.66 -2.19
CA PHE A 64 9.68 7.20 -2.55
C PHE A 64 10.01 8.40 -1.65
N SER A 65 11.00 8.22 -0.78
CA SER A 65 11.50 9.23 0.16
C SER A 65 12.81 9.89 -0.31
N GLY A 66 13.42 9.39 -1.39
CA GLY A 66 14.59 10.02 -2.02
C GLY A 66 15.92 9.66 -1.34
N ALA A 67 16.93 10.52 -1.52
CA ALA A 67 18.33 10.20 -1.17
C ALA A 67 18.55 9.98 0.34
N ASP A 68 17.68 10.54 1.19
CA ASP A 68 17.78 10.39 2.65
C ASP A 68 17.69 8.92 3.08
N VAL A 69 16.98 8.08 2.31
CA VAL A 69 16.84 6.65 2.57
C VAL A 69 18.19 5.95 2.74
N VAL A 70 19.16 6.26 1.88
CA VAL A 70 20.50 5.64 1.93
C VAL A 70 21.48 6.39 2.82
N ALA A 71 21.13 7.60 3.26
CA ALA A 71 21.93 8.40 4.19
C ALA A 71 21.70 8.00 5.66
N GLU A 72 20.55 7.40 5.97
CA GLU A 72 20.23 6.88 7.30
C GLU A 72 21.12 5.69 7.72
N PRO A 73 21.29 5.40 9.03
CA PRO A 73 22.22 4.38 9.52
C PRO A 73 22.01 2.97 8.95
N ASP A 74 20.77 2.60 8.62
CA ASP A 74 20.40 1.32 8.02
C ASP A 74 20.33 1.37 6.47
N GLY A 75 20.52 2.54 5.87
CA GLY A 75 20.58 2.79 4.43
C GLY A 75 21.56 1.90 3.66
N PRO A 76 22.79 1.63 4.15
CA PRO A 76 23.74 0.76 3.45
C PRO A 76 23.24 -0.67 3.24
N ALA A 77 22.35 -1.19 4.11
CA ALA A 77 21.76 -2.52 3.93
C ALA A 77 20.80 -2.56 2.74
N TRP A 78 19.97 -1.51 2.60
CA TRP A 78 19.10 -1.33 1.44
C TRP A 78 19.88 -1.14 0.15
N ALA A 79 20.91 -0.27 0.17
CA ALA A 79 21.76 -0.03 -1.01
C ALA A 79 22.39 -1.34 -1.53
N ARG A 80 22.96 -2.17 -0.65
CA ARG A 80 23.50 -3.49 -1.03
C ARG A 80 22.46 -4.44 -1.63
N ALA A 81 21.20 -4.36 -1.19
CA ALA A 81 20.14 -5.19 -1.75
C ALA A 81 19.73 -4.73 -3.16
N VAL A 82 19.65 -3.41 -3.38
CA VAL A 82 19.38 -2.81 -4.71
C VAL A 82 20.53 -3.13 -5.67
N GLU A 83 21.77 -2.83 -5.28
CA GLU A 83 22.97 -3.06 -6.08
C GLU A 83 23.20 -4.55 -6.36
N GLY A 84 23.04 -5.41 -5.34
CA GLY A 84 23.21 -6.85 -5.46
C GLY A 84 22.15 -7.54 -6.32
N THR A 85 21.10 -6.82 -6.73
CA THR A 85 20.04 -7.30 -7.63
C THR A 85 19.86 -6.40 -8.85
N ALA A 86 20.83 -5.53 -9.14
CA ALA A 86 20.76 -4.58 -10.24
C ALA A 86 20.41 -5.27 -11.58
N GLY A 87 19.48 -4.67 -12.32
CA GLY A 87 19.01 -5.23 -13.59
C GLY A 87 18.22 -6.54 -13.51
N GLN A 88 17.92 -7.08 -12.32
CA GLN A 88 17.08 -8.28 -12.18
C GLN A 88 15.60 -7.92 -12.02
N ALA A 89 14.74 -8.57 -12.81
CA ALA A 89 13.28 -8.45 -12.73
C ALA A 89 12.60 -9.82 -12.75
N VAL A 90 11.35 -9.87 -12.26
CA VAL A 90 10.47 -11.03 -12.36
C VAL A 90 9.75 -11.00 -13.71
N LEU A 91 9.97 -12.02 -14.53
CA LEU A 91 9.49 -12.09 -15.91
C LEU A 91 8.45 -13.20 -16.09
N TYR A 92 7.46 -12.93 -16.95
CA TYR A 92 6.53 -13.93 -17.47
C TYR A 92 6.45 -13.78 -18.99
N GLY A 93 6.76 -14.85 -19.73
CA GLY A 93 6.84 -14.78 -21.20
C GLY A 93 7.96 -13.84 -21.72
N GLY A 94 8.98 -13.56 -20.89
CA GLY A 94 10.09 -12.67 -21.24
C GLY A 94 9.87 -11.19 -20.88
N SER A 95 8.65 -10.79 -20.50
CA SER A 95 8.33 -9.41 -20.12
C SER A 95 8.22 -9.25 -18.59
N PRO A 96 8.57 -8.08 -18.04
CA PRO A 96 8.32 -7.74 -16.63
C PRO A 96 6.84 -7.91 -16.27
N ILE A 97 6.57 -8.52 -15.12
CA ILE A 97 5.20 -8.74 -14.63
C ILE A 97 4.64 -7.51 -13.91
N LEU A 98 3.32 -7.46 -13.75
CA LEU A 98 2.70 -6.61 -12.73
C LEU A 98 3.06 -7.12 -11.32
N ALA A 99 4.21 -6.69 -10.78
CA ALA A 99 4.76 -7.16 -9.51
C ALA A 99 4.17 -6.41 -8.30
N ARG A 100 2.87 -6.59 -8.05
CA ARG A 100 2.21 -6.00 -6.88
C ARG A 100 2.77 -6.53 -5.56
N TYR A 101 2.81 -5.69 -4.54
CA TYR A 101 3.19 -6.07 -3.18
C TYR A 101 2.43 -5.24 -2.15
N HIS A 102 2.30 -5.78 -0.93
CA HIS A 102 1.58 -5.15 0.16
C HIS A 102 2.22 -5.52 1.51
N SER A 103 1.84 -4.84 2.59
CA SER A 103 2.50 -5.04 3.88
C SER A 103 2.28 -6.43 4.47
N THR A 104 1.02 -6.79 4.75
CA THR A 104 0.68 -8.03 5.45
C THR A 104 -0.59 -8.62 4.86
N SER A 105 -0.56 -9.88 4.46
CA SER A 105 -1.70 -10.56 3.85
C SER A 105 -2.70 -11.06 4.90
N GLY A 106 -2.25 -11.40 6.11
CA GLY A 106 -3.11 -12.02 7.12
C GLY A 106 -3.34 -13.51 6.88
N GLY A 107 -2.32 -14.22 6.37
CA GLY A 107 -2.26 -15.67 6.22
C GLY A 107 -2.29 -16.18 4.77
N ARG A 108 -2.76 -15.37 3.83
CA ARG A 108 -2.94 -15.74 2.42
C ARG A 108 -3.14 -14.50 1.56
N THR A 109 -2.52 -14.50 0.38
CA THR A 109 -2.71 -13.45 -0.64
C THR A 109 -3.99 -13.69 -1.46
N PHE A 110 -4.28 -12.80 -2.39
CA PHE A 110 -5.41 -12.87 -3.32
C PHE A 110 -4.96 -12.89 -4.77
N ALA A 111 -5.82 -13.43 -5.64
CA ALA A 111 -5.74 -13.18 -7.07
C ALA A 111 -6.05 -11.71 -7.36
N ASN A 112 -5.45 -11.07 -8.39
CA ASN A 112 -5.68 -9.62 -8.51
C ASN A 112 -7.08 -9.25 -8.95
N GLU A 113 -7.81 -10.04 -9.74
CA GLU A 113 -9.21 -9.73 -10.07
C GLU A 113 -10.12 -9.72 -8.81
N ARG A 114 -9.65 -10.35 -7.71
CA ARG A 114 -10.30 -10.26 -6.40
C ARG A 114 -9.89 -9.03 -5.62
N GLY A 115 -8.61 -8.64 -5.62
CA GLY A 115 -8.12 -7.46 -4.91
C GLY A 115 -8.38 -6.13 -5.65
N PHE A 116 -8.51 -6.20 -6.97
CA PHE A 116 -8.73 -5.09 -7.90
C PHE A 116 -9.85 -5.50 -8.89
N PRO A 117 -11.12 -5.42 -8.47
CA PRO A 117 -12.25 -5.76 -9.32
C PRO A 117 -12.25 -4.94 -10.62
N GLY A 118 -12.46 -5.61 -11.75
CA GLY A 118 -12.46 -4.98 -13.08
C GLY A 118 -11.12 -5.04 -13.81
N GLU A 119 -10.05 -5.48 -13.16
CA GLU A 119 -8.78 -5.75 -13.82
C GLU A 119 -8.65 -7.19 -14.35
N PRO A 120 -7.75 -7.44 -15.33
CA PRO A 120 -7.50 -8.78 -15.83
C PRO A 120 -6.97 -9.74 -14.77
N SER A 121 -7.18 -11.03 -14.99
CA SER A 121 -6.58 -12.12 -14.21
C SER A 121 -5.19 -12.46 -14.77
N TYR A 122 -4.14 -12.41 -13.95
CA TYR A 122 -2.80 -12.83 -14.35
C TYR A 122 -2.42 -14.22 -13.79
N PRO A 123 -1.81 -15.13 -14.58
CA PRO A 123 -1.37 -16.45 -14.11
C PRO A 123 -0.40 -16.41 -12.91
N TYR A 124 0.37 -15.32 -12.80
CA TYR A 124 1.38 -15.10 -11.77
C TYR A 124 0.89 -14.24 -10.58
N LEU A 125 -0.34 -13.71 -10.61
CA LEU A 125 -0.96 -13.02 -9.47
C LEU A 125 -2.12 -13.87 -8.96
N ARG A 126 -1.77 -14.97 -8.29
CA ARG A 126 -2.72 -15.91 -7.69
C ARG A 126 -2.59 -15.90 -6.18
N ALA A 127 -3.66 -16.38 -5.54
CA ALA A 127 -3.68 -16.49 -4.09
C ALA A 127 -2.75 -17.62 -3.63
N VAL A 128 -1.76 -17.29 -2.80
CA VAL A 128 -0.80 -18.23 -2.21
C VAL A 128 -0.80 -18.14 -0.68
N PRO A 129 -0.47 -19.22 0.04
CA PRO A 129 -0.28 -19.18 1.49
C PRO A 129 0.79 -18.17 1.90
N SER A 130 0.58 -17.45 3.00
CA SER A 130 1.58 -16.54 3.58
C SER A 130 1.50 -16.64 5.11
N THR A 131 2.05 -17.71 5.65
CA THR A 131 1.88 -18.09 7.07
C THR A 131 3.03 -17.66 7.97
N THR A 132 4.06 -17.02 7.41
CA THR A 132 5.28 -16.57 8.10
C THR A 132 5.21 -15.13 8.59
N GLU A 133 4.04 -14.51 8.51
CA GLU A 133 3.82 -13.08 8.75
C GLU A 133 3.61 -12.72 10.23
N THR A 134 3.82 -13.67 11.15
CA THR A 134 3.45 -13.51 12.58
C THR A 134 4.21 -12.42 13.31
N GLY A 135 5.34 -11.95 12.76
CA GLY A 135 6.07 -10.78 13.26
C GLY A 135 5.33 -9.45 13.06
N SER A 136 4.30 -9.42 12.19
CA SER A 136 3.49 -8.23 11.95
C SER A 136 2.39 -8.08 13.01
N SER A 137 2.36 -6.93 13.67
CA SER A 137 1.22 -6.53 14.52
C SER A 137 -0.07 -6.31 13.73
N LEU A 138 0.00 -6.34 12.40
CA LEU A 138 -1.13 -6.25 11.49
C LEU A 138 -1.55 -7.61 10.92
N TYR A 139 -0.86 -8.71 11.28
CA TYR A 139 -1.28 -10.05 10.91
C TYR A 139 -2.72 -10.34 11.36
N ARG A 140 -3.02 -9.93 12.59
CA ARG A 140 -4.35 -9.85 13.17
C ARG A 140 -4.45 -8.55 13.95
N TRP A 141 -5.59 -7.89 13.86
CA TRP A 141 -5.82 -6.63 14.56
C TRP A 141 -7.25 -6.58 15.08
N GLU A 142 -7.44 -5.83 16.16
CA GLU A 142 -8.75 -5.51 16.72
C GLU A 142 -8.86 -3.99 16.88
N VAL A 143 -9.97 -3.42 16.44
CA VAL A 143 -10.28 -2.00 16.58
C VAL A 143 -11.66 -1.87 17.21
N SER A 144 -11.76 -1.05 18.26
CA SER A 144 -13.02 -0.70 18.89
C SER A 144 -13.38 0.76 18.56
N ILE A 145 -14.58 0.96 18.00
CA ILE A 145 -15.10 2.29 17.64
C ILE A 145 -16.43 2.48 18.39
N PRO A 146 -16.61 3.55 19.19
CA PRO A 146 -17.90 3.86 19.79
C PRO A 146 -19.01 3.87 18.72
N LEU A 147 -20.16 3.26 19.02
CA LEU A 147 -21.28 3.20 18.08
C LEU A 147 -21.74 4.60 17.64
N GLU A 148 -21.62 5.58 18.53
CA GLU A 148 -21.84 6.99 18.23
C GLU A 148 -20.92 7.51 17.11
N HIS A 149 -19.63 7.20 17.17
CA HIS A 149 -18.66 7.62 16.16
C HIS A 149 -19.01 7.00 14.80
N VAL A 150 -19.39 5.71 14.77
CA VAL A 150 -19.88 5.07 13.55
C VAL A 150 -21.13 5.78 13.03
N GLY A 151 -22.08 6.08 13.93
CA GLY A 151 -23.29 6.84 13.62
C GLY A 151 -23.02 8.20 12.97
N VAL A 152 -22.03 8.95 13.46
CA VAL A 152 -21.62 10.23 12.86
C VAL A 152 -21.04 10.01 11.46
N MET A 153 -20.18 9.00 11.28
CA MET A 153 -19.56 8.71 9.98
C MET A 153 -20.60 8.33 8.92
N VAL A 154 -21.52 7.41 9.24
CA VAL A 154 -22.56 6.95 8.29
C VAL A 154 -23.59 8.05 7.97
N ARG A 155 -23.90 8.95 8.91
CA ARG A 155 -24.72 10.14 8.62
C ARG A 155 -24.01 11.10 7.67
N LYS A 156 -22.73 11.40 7.89
CA LYS A 156 -21.94 12.27 6.99
C LYS A 156 -21.76 11.66 5.61
N ALA A 157 -21.78 10.34 5.49
CA ALA A 157 -21.75 9.61 4.22
C ALA A 157 -23.09 9.59 3.47
N GLY A 158 -24.19 10.06 4.10
CA GLY A 158 -25.54 9.94 3.55
C GLY A 158 -26.12 8.52 3.61
N TRP A 159 -25.49 7.61 4.36
CA TRP A 159 -25.97 6.24 4.55
C TRP A 159 -27.08 6.15 5.60
N SER A 160 -27.31 7.21 6.37
CA SER A 160 -28.38 7.31 7.36
C SER A 160 -29.25 8.53 7.09
N LYS A 161 -30.56 8.39 7.31
CA LYS A 161 -31.55 9.49 7.26
C LYS A 161 -32.19 9.71 8.63
N PRO A 162 -32.68 10.92 8.96
CA PRO A 162 -33.40 11.16 10.22
C PRO A 162 -34.57 10.18 10.45
N SER A 163 -35.28 9.80 9.37
CA SER A 163 -36.40 8.86 9.43
C SER A 163 -36.01 7.44 9.85
N PHE A 164 -34.74 7.05 9.71
CA PHE A 164 -34.26 5.71 10.09
C PHE A 164 -34.14 5.56 11.62
N GLY A 165 -34.04 6.67 12.36
CA GLY A 165 -33.77 6.65 13.79
C GLY A 165 -32.29 6.42 14.13
N SER A 166 -32.02 6.18 15.42
CA SER A 166 -30.68 5.89 15.94
C SER A 166 -30.09 4.64 15.30
N LEU A 167 -28.77 4.65 15.09
CA LEU A 167 -28.00 3.44 14.82
C LEU A 167 -27.92 2.63 16.12
N GLU A 168 -28.35 1.38 16.07
CA GLU A 168 -28.45 0.47 17.22
C GLU A 168 -27.40 -0.65 17.15
N GLY A 169 -26.99 -1.01 15.94
CA GLY A 169 -26.00 -2.06 15.72
C GLY A 169 -25.24 -1.94 14.41
N VAL A 170 -24.04 -2.49 14.43
CA VAL A 170 -23.18 -2.74 13.27
C VAL A 170 -22.64 -4.15 13.41
N THR A 171 -22.94 -4.98 12.41
CA THR A 171 -22.59 -6.40 12.45
C THR A 171 -22.21 -6.93 11.06
N THR A 172 -21.32 -7.91 11.05
CA THR A 172 -21.07 -8.76 9.88
C THR A 172 -21.91 -10.03 10.00
N PRO A 173 -22.69 -10.43 8.98
CA PRO A 173 -23.45 -11.67 9.03
C PRO A 173 -22.54 -12.90 9.23
N PRO A 174 -22.92 -13.92 10.02
CA PRO A 174 -22.09 -15.11 10.23
C PRO A 174 -21.75 -15.90 8.95
N THR A 175 -22.57 -15.75 7.91
CA THR A 175 -22.37 -16.40 6.60
C THR A 175 -21.57 -15.54 5.62
N ALA A 176 -21.12 -14.36 6.03
CA ALA A 176 -20.40 -13.45 5.15
C ALA A 176 -19.00 -14.01 4.81
N PRO A 177 -18.48 -13.71 3.61
CA PRO A 177 -17.13 -14.15 3.23
C PRO A 177 -16.08 -13.45 4.10
N ALA A 178 -14.96 -14.14 4.38
CA ALA A 178 -13.86 -13.56 5.15
C ALA A 178 -13.15 -12.36 4.47
N PHE A 179 -13.44 -12.13 3.18
CA PHE A 179 -12.90 -11.02 2.40
C PHE A 179 -14.04 -10.13 1.93
N ASN A 180 -13.90 -8.83 2.18
CA ASN A 180 -14.87 -7.79 1.87
C ASN A 180 -16.33 -8.18 2.23
N PRO A 181 -16.61 -8.64 3.46
CA PRO A 181 -17.97 -9.03 3.83
C PRO A 181 -18.93 -7.85 3.81
N ASP A 182 -20.22 -8.17 3.70
CA ASP A 182 -21.28 -7.21 4.01
C ASP A 182 -21.21 -6.78 5.47
N VAL A 183 -21.33 -5.47 5.70
CA VAL A 183 -21.48 -4.81 6.98
C VAL A 183 -22.89 -4.24 7.06
N VAL A 184 -23.61 -4.69 8.07
CA VAL A 184 -25.01 -4.35 8.31
C VAL A 184 -25.07 -3.24 9.35
N PHE A 185 -25.64 -2.11 8.98
CA PHE A 185 -25.94 -0.99 9.87
C PHE A 185 -27.42 -1.03 10.23
N GLU A 186 -27.71 -1.47 11.45
CA GLU A 186 -29.06 -1.62 11.99
C GLU A 186 -29.48 -0.33 12.67
N HIS A 187 -30.46 0.34 12.08
CA HIS A 187 -31.14 1.48 12.67
C HIS A 187 -32.49 1.06 13.22
N ARG A 188 -33.02 1.82 14.19
CA ARG A 188 -34.33 1.58 14.83
C ARG A 188 -35.47 1.25 13.84
N ARG A 189 -35.44 1.85 12.65
CA ARG A 189 -36.52 1.73 11.63
C ARG A 189 -36.01 1.35 10.25
N ALA A 190 -34.72 1.02 10.09
CA ALA A 190 -34.16 0.71 8.79
C ALA A 190 -32.89 -0.15 8.90
N ARG A 191 -32.56 -0.84 7.82
CA ARG A 191 -31.32 -1.58 7.68
C ARG A 191 -30.58 -1.08 6.45
N VAL A 192 -29.29 -0.81 6.59
CA VAL A 192 -28.42 -0.38 5.50
C VAL A 192 -27.26 -1.35 5.40
N VAL A 193 -26.99 -1.86 4.20
CA VAL A 193 -25.89 -2.80 3.95
C VAL A 193 -24.86 -2.13 3.06
N ARG A 194 -23.59 -2.24 3.44
CA ARG A 194 -22.43 -1.79 2.65
C ARG A 194 -21.35 -2.84 2.75
N SER A 195 -20.44 -2.85 1.80
CA SER A 195 -19.25 -3.69 1.88
C SER A 195 -18.28 -3.21 2.96
N ALA A 196 -17.43 -4.12 3.45
CA ALA A 196 -16.39 -3.81 4.40
C ALA A 196 -15.39 -2.77 3.86
N ASP A 197 -15.10 -2.81 2.55
CA ASP A 197 -14.25 -1.85 1.84
C ASP A 197 -14.86 -0.44 1.82
N GLU A 198 -16.16 -0.32 1.51
CA GLU A 198 -16.85 0.97 1.55
C GLU A 198 -16.76 1.60 2.93
N PHE A 199 -16.98 0.83 4.01
CA PHE A 199 -16.90 1.36 5.36
C PHE A 199 -15.45 1.64 5.80
N ARG A 200 -14.48 0.79 5.42
CA ARG A 200 -13.05 1.05 5.64
C ARG A 200 -12.64 2.39 5.03
N THR A 201 -12.98 2.61 3.76
CA THR A 201 -12.68 3.84 3.02
C THR A 201 -13.32 5.06 3.69
N LEU A 202 -14.58 4.93 4.13
CA LEU A 202 -15.27 5.98 4.87
C LEU A 202 -14.57 6.30 6.20
N ALA A 203 -14.23 5.27 6.97
CA ALA A 203 -13.60 5.40 8.28
C ALA A 203 -12.17 5.97 8.19
N ALA A 204 -11.40 5.58 7.18
CA ALA A 204 -10.08 6.13 6.89
C ALA A 204 -10.17 7.63 6.55
N LYS A 205 -11.20 8.04 5.80
CA LYS A 205 -11.42 9.44 5.41
C LYS A 205 -11.92 10.33 6.55
N LEU A 206 -12.86 9.85 7.36
CA LEU A 206 -13.58 10.67 8.33
C LEU A 206 -13.02 10.58 9.75
N ALA A 207 -12.66 9.38 10.23
CA ALA A 207 -12.35 9.20 11.65
C ALA A 207 -11.14 10.02 12.12
N PRO A 208 -10.00 10.07 11.38
CA PRO A 208 -8.86 10.92 11.77
C PRO A 208 -9.17 12.42 11.70
N LYS A 209 -10.11 12.85 10.85
CA LYS A 209 -10.53 14.26 10.76
C LYS A 209 -11.44 14.68 11.89
N LEU A 210 -12.35 13.79 12.30
CA LEU A 210 -13.33 14.05 13.35
C LEU A 210 -12.74 13.83 14.75
N TRP A 211 -11.86 12.84 14.91
CA TRP A 211 -11.24 12.50 16.19
C TRP A 211 -9.73 12.21 16.04
N PRO A 212 -8.92 13.23 15.70
CA PRO A 212 -7.48 13.07 15.39
C PRO A 212 -6.65 12.50 16.56
N ARG A 213 -7.13 12.66 17.80
CA ARG A 213 -6.45 12.08 18.97
C ARG A 213 -6.67 10.58 19.10
N LEU A 214 -7.78 10.06 18.58
CA LEU A 214 -8.22 8.68 18.76
C LEU A 214 -7.89 7.79 17.55
N TYR A 215 -7.99 8.34 16.33
CA TYR A 215 -7.80 7.54 15.10
C TYR A 215 -6.64 8.04 14.24
N PRO A 216 -5.87 7.13 13.62
CA PRO A 216 -5.89 5.68 13.84
C PRO A 216 -5.54 5.28 15.28
N SER A 217 -6.04 4.12 15.73
CA SER A 217 -5.85 3.63 17.10
C SER A 217 -4.36 3.42 17.42
N ARG A 218 -3.97 3.47 18.70
CA ARG A 218 -2.61 3.12 19.10
C ARG A 218 -2.32 1.64 18.81
N ALA A 219 -1.11 1.35 18.35
CA ALA A 219 -0.65 -0.01 18.08
C ALA A 219 0.89 -0.08 18.18
N PRO A 220 1.47 -1.28 18.42
CA PRO A 220 2.92 -1.48 18.39
C PRO A 220 3.41 -1.53 16.93
N THR A 221 3.40 -0.38 16.29
CA THR A 221 3.95 -0.11 14.96
C THR A 221 5.06 0.94 15.10
N SER A 222 5.84 1.20 14.04
CA SER A 222 6.87 2.23 14.05
C SER A 222 6.33 3.64 14.36
N SER A 223 5.09 3.95 13.97
CA SER A 223 4.43 5.23 14.24
C SER A 223 3.72 5.29 15.60
N GLY A 224 3.68 4.18 16.34
CA GLY A 224 2.88 4.04 17.57
C GLY A 224 1.36 4.00 17.34
N ARG A 225 0.92 3.97 16.07
CA ARG A 225 -0.50 3.91 15.66
C ARG A 225 -0.71 2.92 14.53
N LEU A 226 -1.94 2.42 14.40
CA LEU A 226 -2.34 1.71 13.20
C LEU A 226 -2.13 2.59 11.97
N PRO A 227 -1.84 2.00 10.80
CA PRO A 227 -1.66 2.75 9.57
C PRO A 227 -2.96 3.40 9.09
N GLU A 228 -4.11 2.80 9.40
CA GLU A 228 -5.44 3.28 9.05
C GLU A 228 -6.42 3.01 10.20
N THR A 229 -7.59 3.67 10.19
CA THR A 229 -8.67 3.42 11.16
C THR A 229 -9.08 1.94 11.17
N LEU A 230 -9.19 1.34 9.98
CA LEU A 230 -9.37 -0.10 9.78
C LEU A 230 -8.29 -0.55 8.77
N PRO A 231 -7.29 -1.36 9.18
CA PRO A 231 -6.15 -1.67 8.32
C PRO A 231 -6.46 -2.46 7.04
N SER A 232 -7.58 -3.19 6.97
CA SER A 232 -7.97 -3.94 5.76
C SER A 232 -9.48 -4.12 5.71
N GLU A 233 -9.98 -4.57 4.57
CA GLU A 233 -11.36 -4.98 4.29
C GLU A 233 -11.64 -6.45 4.68
N ARG A 234 -10.69 -7.08 5.39
CA ARG A 234 -10.77 -8.45 5.89
C ARG A 234 -11.10 -8.43 7.37
N TYR A 235 -12.31 -7.98 7.71
CA TYR A 235 -12.76 -7.94 9.10
C TYR A 235 -14.18 -8.42 9.27
N GLU A 236 -14.46 -8.89 10.48
CA GLU A 236 -15.79 -9.07 11.00
C GLU A 236 -16.08 -7.96 12.01
N SER A 237 -17.35 -7.57 12.11
CA SER A 237 -17.82 -6.55 13.04
C SER A 237 -18.96 -7.07 13.90
N GLU A 238 -19.02 -6.60 15.13
CA GLU A 238 -20.12 -6.84 16.05
C GLU A 238 -20.29 -5.64 16.99
N THR A 239 -21.52 -5.40 17.45
CA THR A 239 -21.78 -4.35 18.44
C THR A 239 -21.89 -4.97 19.83
N ARG A 240 -21.09 -4.45 20.77
CA ARG A 240 -21.05 -4.84 22.18
C ARG A 240 -21.08 -3.59 23.05
N SER A 241 -22.11 -3.46 23.89
CA SER A 241 -22.22 -2.40 24.91
C SER A 241 -21.91 -0.99 24.40
N GLY A 242 -22.56 -0.57 23.29
CA GLY A 242 -22.38 0.76 22.72
C GLY A 242 -21.07 0.97 21.94
N THR A 243 -20.29 -0.09 21.71
CA THR A 243 -19.06 -0.09 20.92
C THR A 243 -19.17 -1.09 19.79
N VAL A 244 -18.67 -0.75 18.61
CA VAL A 244 -18.50 -1.69 17.50
C VAL A 244 -17.07 -2.21 17.55
N VAL A 245 -16.93 -3.53 17.68
CA VAL A 245 -15.64 -4.22 17.67
C VAL A 245 -15.41 -4.79 16.28
N PHE A 246 -14.31 -4.40 15.66
CA PHE A 246 -13.84 -4.88 14.37
C PHE A 246 -12.64 -5.79 14.59
N ARG A 247 -12.72 -7.04 14.14
CA ARG A 247 -11.59 -7.98 14.16
C ARG A 247 -11.20 -8.33 12.75
N GLY A 248 -9.98 -7.97 12.38
CA GLY A 248 -9.51 -8.17 11.02
C GLY A 248 -8.08 -8.67 10.93
N ARG A 249 -7.62 -8.79 9.69
CA ARG A 249 -6.32 -9.38 9.36
C ARG A 249 -5.68 -8.70 8.18
N GLY A 250 -4.36 -8.59 8.21
CA GLY A 250 -3.57 -8.00 7.15
C GLY A 250 -3.71 -6.47 7.07
N TRP A 251 -2.85 -5.89 6.22
CA TRP A 251 -2.84 -4.49 5.83
C TRP A 251 -2.35 -4.38 4.39
N GLY A 252 -3.09 -3.59 3.60
CA GLY A 252 -2.90 -3.43 2.15
C GLY A 252 -3.80 -4.36 1.33
N HIS A 253 -3.71 -4.25 0.01
CA HIS A 253 -4.64 -4.88 -0.94
C HIS A 253 -4.52 -6.42 -1.06
N GLY A 254 -3.50 -7.03 -0.45
CA GLY A 254 -3.40 -8.49 -0.33
C GLY A 254 -2.97 -9.25 -1.59
N VAL A 255 -2.51 -8.60 -2.65
CA VAL A 255 -2.17 -9.22 -3.95
C VAL A 255 -0.64 -9.26 -4.13
N GLY A 256 -0.13 -10.36 -4.71
CA GLY A 256 1.30 -10.52 -4.97
C GLY A 256 2.12 -10.69 -3.69
N LEU A 257 3.31 -10.08 -3.62
CA LEU A 257 4.25 -10.26 -2.52
C LEU A 257 3.73 -9.64 -1.22
N SER A 258 3.71 -10.44 -0.15
CA SER A 258 3.58 -9.90 1.22
C SER A 258 4.96 -9.54 1.75
N GLN A 259 5.16 -8.28 2.15
CA GLN A 259 6.41 -7.80 2.72
C GLN A 259 6.77 -8.54 4.01
N TRP A 260 5.83 -8.64 4.95
CA TRP A 260 6.05 -9.41 6.19
C TRP A 260 6.15 -10.92 5.95
N GLY A 261 5.54 -11.42 4.88
CA GLY A 261 5.71 -12.81 4.48
C GLY A 261 7.08 -13.09 3.90
N ALA A 262 7.62 -12.18 3.09
CA ALA A 262 9.00 -12.21 2.59
C ALA A 262 10.00 -12.10 3.74
N TYR A 263 9.78 -11.21 4.71
CA TYR A 263 10.55 -11.14 5.96
C TYR A 263 10.58 -12.51 6.66
N GLY A 264 9.41 -13.09 6.92
CA GLY A 264 9.32 -14.36 7.63
C GLY A 264 9.89 -15.57 6.87
N LEU A 265 9.84 -15.56 5.53
CA LEU A 265 10.52 -16.57 4.70
C LEU A 265 12.04 -16.39 4.75
N ALA A 266 12.53 -15.16 4.65
CA ALA A 266 13.96 -14.87 4.79
C ALA A 266 14.50 -15.27 6.18
N GLN A 267 13.73 -15.05 7.24
CA GLN A 267 14.07 -15.55 8.59
C GLN A 267 14.17 -17.07 8.67
N LYS A 268 13.47 -17.80 7.80
CA LYS A 268 13.54 -19.26 7.68
C LYS A 268 14.64 -19.75 6.72
N GLY A 269 15.46 -18.84 6.19
CA GLY A 269 16.60 -19.17 5.34
C GLY A 269 16.29 -19.26 3.83
N PHE A 270 15.09 -18.89 3.40
CA PHE A 270 14.76 -18.83 1.97
C PHE A 270 15.48 -17.67 1.28
N GLY A 271 16.04 -17.93 0.10
CA GLY A 271 16.64 -16.90 -0.75
C GLY A 271 15.59 -16.04 -1.46
N TYR A 272 15.98 -14.83 -1.89
CA TYR A 272 15.07 -13.88 -2.53
C TYR A 272 14.40 -14.43 -3.79
N ALA A 273 15.10 -15.27 -4.56
CA ALA A 273 14.54 -15.92 -5.75
C ALA A 273 13.40 -16.89 -5.39
N GLU A 274 13.54 -17.65 -4.30
CA GLU A 274 12.52 -18.57 -3.81
C GLU A 274 11.31 -17.80 -3.26
N ILE A 275 11.58 -16.70 -2.53
CA ILE A 275 10.54 -15.79 -2.03
C ILE A 275 9.71 -15.22 -3.19
N LEU A 276 10.36 -14.73 -4.25
CA LEU A 276 9.68 -14.19 -5.42
C LEU A 276 8.91 -15.27 -6.18
N ALA A 277 9.49 -16.46 -6.38
CA ALA A 277 8.82 -17.58 -7.03
C ALA A 277 7.58 -18.06 -6.26
N HIS A 278 7.59 -17.98 -4.93
CA HIS A 278 6.44 -18.28 -4.08
C HIS A 278 5.30 -17.29 -4.29
N TYR A 279 5.58 -15.98 -4.30
CA TYR A 279 4.54 -14.95 -4.45
C TYR A 279 4.10 -14.68 -5.89
N TYR A 280 4.94 -15.01 -6.87
CA TYR A 280 4.69 -14.85 -8.30
C TYR A 280 4.88 -16.20 -9.02
N PRO A 281 3.97 -17.18 -8.82
CA PRO A 281 4.14 -18.52 -9.37
C PRO A 281 4.21 -18.53 -10.90
N GLY A 282 5.03 -19.44 -11.45
CA GLY A 282 5.19 -19.60 -12.91
C GLY A 282 6.04 -18.52 -13.58
N THR A 283 6.68 -17.64 -12.81
CA THR A 283 7.60 -16.61 -13.31
C THR A 283 9.05 -17.05 -13.20
N LYS A 284 9.96 -16.27 -13.79
CA LYS A 284 11.41 -16.47 -13.69
C LYS A 284 12.10 -15.15 -13.38
N LEU A 285 13.20 -15.21 -12.65
CA LEU A 285 14.13 -14.08 -12.61
C LEU A 285 14.89 -14.00 -13.94
N GLY A 286 15.02 -12.79 -14.47
CA GLY A 286 15.79 -12.51 -15.66
C GLY A 286 16.34 -11.10 -15.67
N ALA A 287 17.19 -10.81 -16.66
CA ALA A 287 17.70 -9.47 -16.89
C ALA A 287 16.60 -8.56 -17.47
N ALA A 288 16.61 -7.30 -17.07
CA ALA A 288 15.77 -6.25 -17.62
C ALA A 288 16.60 -5.01 -17.94
N ASP A 289 16.19 -4.25 -18.96
CA ASP A 289 16.81 -2.97 -19.29
C ASP A 289 16.37 -1.90 -18.28
N THR A 290 17.34 -1.31 -17.58
CA THR A 290 17.12 -0.27 -16.57
C THR A 290 17.78 1.06 -16.97
N ASN A 291 18.19 1.20 -18.24
CA ASN A 291 18.93 2.37 -18.72
C ASN A 291 18.04 3.59 -18.96
N GLN A 292 16.74 3.39 -19.13
CA GLN A 292 15.81 4.49 -19.34
C GLN A 292 15.68 5.33 -18.06
N PRO A 293 15.91 6.66 -18.12
CA PRO A 293 15.60 7.54 -17.01
C PRO A 293 14.08 7.64 -16.85
N ILE A 294 13.64 7.79 -15.60
CA ILE A 294 12.24 7.93 -15.24
C ILE A 294 11.96 9.32 -14.67
N ASP A 295 10.75 9.82 -14.87
CA ASP A 295 10.23 11.04 -14.29
C ASP A 295 9.33 10.71 -13.08
N VAL A 296 9.84 10.95 -11.87
CA VAL A 296 9.11 10.69 -10.62
C VAL A 296 8.25 11.91 -10.25
N GLY A 297 6.93 11.69 -10.13
CA GLY A 297 6.00 12.68 -9.61
C GLY A 297 6.17 12.86 -8.10
N LEU A 298 6.90 13.90 -7.67
CA LEU A 298 7.08 14.23 -6.24
C LEU A 298 5.90 15.03 -5.65
N ALA A 299 5.35 15.94 -6.44
CA ALA A 299 4.19 16.74 -6.09
C ALA A 299 3.45 17.14 -7.38
N TRP A 300 2.12 16.98 -7.40
CA TRP A 300 1.27 17.30 -8.54
C TRP A 300 -0.07 17.88 -8.08
N GLY A 301 -0.71 18.68 -8.94
CA GLY A 301 -1.99 19.33 -8.62
C GLY A 301 -1.92 20.36 -7.47
N ARG A 302 -0.72 20.80 -7.08
CA ARG A 302 -0.51 21.80 -6.03
C ARG A 302 -0.11 23.15 -6.64
N ARG A 303 -0.52 24.24 -5.99
CA ARG A 303 -0.12 25.62 -6.32
C ARG A 303 1.23 26.03 -5.72
N LEU A 304 1.72 25.26 -4.74
CA LEU A 304 2.96 25.52 -4.05
C LEU A 304 3.63 24.19 -3.72
N ALA A 305 4.92 24.08 -4.02
CA ALA A 305 5.78 23.00 -3.55
C ALA A 305 6.99 23.59 -2.81
N MET A 306 7.26 23.02 -1.64
CA MET A 306 8.50 23.27 -0.90
C MET A 306 9.48 22.16 -1.26
N VAL A 307 10.66 22.53 -1.72
CA VAL A 307 11.75 21.59 -2.02
C VAL A 307 13.00 22.13 -1.37
N GLU A 308 13.70 21.27 -0.62
CA GLU A 308 14.99 21.58 0.00
C GLU A 308 16.03 20.58 -0.51
N GLY A 309 17.14 21.08 -1.03
CA GLY A 309 18.27 20.26 -1.52
C GLY A 309 18.86 20.74 -2.84
N ASN A 310 19.83 19.98 -3.35
CA ASN A 310 20.53 20.28 -4.60
C ASN A 310 19.76 19.74 -5.82
N PHE A 311 18.63 20.37 -6.12
CA PHE A 311 17.78 20.01 -7.25
C PHE A 311 17.87 21.05 -8.37
N ARG A 312 17.74 20.56 -9.61
CA ARG A 312 17.42 21.39 -10.78
C ARG A 312 15.91 21.41 -10.91
N VAL A 313 15.31 22.60 -10.84
CA VAL A 313 13.87 22.78 -11.05
C VAL A 313 13.65 23.12 -12.52
N THR A 314 12.83 22.33 -13.20
CA THR A 314 12.43 22.58 -14.59
C THR A 314 10.92 22.77 -14.69
N ASP A 315 10.47 23.67 -15.57
CA ASP A 315 9.04 23.80 -15.88
C ASP A 315 8.53 22.62 -16.72
N GLY A 316 7.22 22.55 -16.95
CA GLY A 316 6.57 21.51 -17.76
C GLY A 316 6.96 21.51 -19.26
N ARG A 317 7.83 22.43 -19.69
CA ARG A 317 8.43 22.49 -21.03
C ARG A 317 9.93 22.13 -21.00
N GLY A 318 10.44 21.68 -19.85
CA GLY A 318 11.83 21.29 -19.66
C GLY A 318 12.80 22.47 -19.46
N ARG A 319 12.32 23.71 -19.33
CA ARG A 319 13.19 24.87 -19.10
C ARG A 319 13.63 24.90 -17.65
N THR A 320 14.93 25.04 -17.40
CA THR A 320 15.43 25.23 -16.03
C THR A 320 14.96 26.58 -15.50
N ILE A 321 14.24 26.56 -14.38
CA ILE A 321 13.73 27.75 -13.69
C ILE A 321 14.45 28.01 -12.35
N GLY A 322 15.29 27.07 -11.91
CA GLY A 322 16.16 27.25 -10.76
C GLY A 322 17.16 26.12 -10.63
N SER A 323 18.33 26.42 -10.07
CA SER A 323 19.35 25.45 -9.70
C SER A 323 19.84 25.77 -8.30
N SER A 324 19.80 24.77 -7.41
CA SER A 324 20.35 24.79 -6.04
C SER A 324 19.90 25.98 -5.18
N VAL A 325 18.67 25.95 -4.66
CA VAL A 325 18.27 26.70 -3.45
C VAL A 325 17.04 26.02 -2.82
N GLY A 326 17.03 25.85 -1.50
CA GLY A 326 15.80 25.55 -0.76
C GLY A 326 14.84 26.75 -0.84
N GLY A 327 13.56 26.51 -1.08
CA GLY A 327 12.59 27.60 -1.25
C GLY A 327 11.19 27.16 -1.64
N ALA A 328 10.30 28.14 -1.68
CA ALA A 328 8.91 28.02 -2.11
C ALA A 328 8.83 28.25 -3.62
N TRP A 329 8.30 27.27 -4.37
CA TRP A 329 8.17 27.35 -5.82
C TRP A 329 6.69 27.31 -6.20
N THR A 330 6.26 28.28 -7.02
CA THR A 330 4.90 28.45 -7.56
C THR A 330 4.84 28.08 -9.02
#